data_AF-A0A1L6ZPG5-F1
#
_entry.id   AF-A0A1L6ZPG5-F1
#
_cell.length_a   1.000
_cell.length_b   1.000
_cell.length_c   1.000
_cell.angle_alpha   90.00
_cell.angle_beta   90.00
_cell.angle_gamma   90.00
#
_symmetry.space_group_name_H-M   'P 1'
#
loop_
_entity.id
_entity.type
_entity.pdbx_description
1 polymer ?
#
loop_
_entity_poly.entity_id
_entity_poly.type
_entity_poly.pdbx_seq_one_letter_code
_entity_poly.pdbx_strand_id
1 'polypeptide(L)'
;MQTINPAVYQAAELMTDRTINDMVLRDVAVMSGLPLYVETAEPAGPSAADLAAQALRQAEGALRCVQNAWNVARADLGEANRRHEPPLFRGAKPQPRSIETVRRLQAQAMRRINVVRARLRAAERAAEAARAALLAVAS
;
A
#
# COMPACT_ATOMS: atom_id res chain seq x y z
N MET A 1 -10.69 29.51 2.79
CA MET A 1 -9.73 30.36 3.51
C MET A 1 -9.15 31.34 2.49
N GLN A 2 -9.20 32.65 2.74
CA GLN A 2 -8.64 33.65 1.81
C GLN A 2 -7.16 33.83 2.14
N THR A 3 -6.30 33.81 1.12
CA THR A 3 -4.85 34.04 1.28
C THR A 3 -4.43 35.25 0.44
N ILE A 4 -3.38 35.95 0.88
CA ILE A 4 -2.85 37.09 0.13
C ILE A 4 -2.36 36.58 -1.23
N ASN A 5 -2.73 37.29 -2.28
CA ASN A 5 -2.31 36.96 -3.63
C ASN A 5 -0.78 36.96 -3.72
N PRO A 6 -0.13 35.83 -4.04
CA PRO A 6 1.33 35.75 -4.07
C PRO A 6 1.95 36.70 -5.10
N ALA A 7 1.23 37.04 -6.17
CA ALA A 7 1.69 38.04 -7.14
C ALA A 7 1.74 39.46 -6.54
N VAL A 8 0.80 39.81 -5.66
CA VAL A 8 0.83 41.08 -4.91
C VAL A 8 1.98 41.09 -3.92
N TYR A 9 2.23 39.96 -3.25
CA TYR A 9 3.33 39.84 -2.30
C TYR A 9 4.70 39.98 -2.98
N GLN A 10 4.90 39.31 -4.12
CA GLN A 10 6.13 39.44 -4.93
C GLN A 10 6.33 40.85 -5.46
N ALA A 11 5.25 41.50 -5.93
CA ALA A 11 5.34 42.89 -6.38
C ALA A 11 5.72 43.84 -5.23
N ALA A 12 5.19 43.62 -4.02
CA ALA A 12 5.56 44.40 -2.83
C ALA A 12 7.03 44.18 -2.42
N GLU A 13 7.56 42.95 -2.53
CA GLU A 13 8.98 42.67 -2.28
C GLU A 13 9.92 43.40 -3.26
N LEU A 14 9.49 43.60 -4.51
CA LEU A 14 10.28 44.31 -5.52
C LEU A 14 10.21 45.84 -5.36
N MET A 15 9.12 46.34 -4.77
CA MET A 15 8.86 47.77 -4.64
C MET A 15 9.27 48.35 -3.28
N THR A 16 9.54 47.48 -2.31
CA THR A 16 9.93 47.89 -0.96
C THR A 16 11.23 47.23 -0.55
N ASP A 17 12.03 47.91 0.29
CA ASP A 17 13.23 47.34 0.90
C ASP A 17 12.88 46.33 2.02
N ARG A 18 12.03 45.35 1.70
CA ARG A 18 11.56 44.25 2.57
C ARG A 18 10.68 44.66 3.75
N THR A 19 10.29 45.92 3.86
CA THR A 19 9.24 46.37 4.81
C THR A 19 7.86 46.27 4.16
N ILE A 20 7.28 45.06 4.23
CA ILE A 20 5.93 44.79 3.74
C ILE A 20 4.95 44.91 4.92
N ASN A 21 3.98 45.80 4.79
CA ASN A 21 2.86 45.94 5.71
C ASN A 21 1.53 45.93 4.93
N ASP A 22 0.41 45.85 5.65
CA ASP A 22 -0.93 45.73 5.03
C ASP A 22 -1.28 46.90 4.10
N MET A 23 -0.78 48.10 4.39
CA MET A 23 -1.00 49.28 3.57
C MET A 23 -0.25 49.17 2.23
N VAL A 24 1.02 48.76 2.28
CA VAL A 24 1.83 48.48 1.08
C VAL A 24 1.16 47.42 0.20
N LEU A 25 0.68 46.32 0.79
CA LEU A 25 0.03 45.26 0.03
C LEU A 25 -1.27 45.73 -0.65
N ARG A 26 -2.05 46.59 0.01
CA ARG A 26 -3.24 47.21 -0.59
C ARG A 26 -2.88 48.13 -1.75
N ASP A 27 -1.89 48.99 -1.56
CA ASP A 27 -1.46 49.96 -2.58
C ASP A 27 -0.89 49.24 -3.80
N VAL A 28 -0.08 48.20 -3.59
CA VAL A 28 0.48 47.37 -4.66
C VAL A 28 -0.62 46.59 -5.39
N ALA A 29 -1.61 46.06 -4.69
CA ALA A 29 -2.75 45.38 -5.29
C ALA A 29 -3.54 46.33 -6.21
N VAL A 30 -3.85 47.53 -5.73
CA VAL A 30 -4.55 48.57 -6.50
C VAL A 30 -3.73 49.00 -7.72
N MET A 31 -2.44 49.31 -7.53
CA MET A 31 -1.56 49.78 -8.60
C MET A 31 -1.34 48.72 -9.68
N SER A 32 -1.24 47.45 -9.29
CA SER A 32 -1.03 46.33 -10.22
C SER A 32 -2.33 45.81 -10.84
N GLY A 33 -3.50 46.32 -10.41
CA GLY A 33 -4.80 45.81 -10.84
C GLY A 33 -5.05 44.36 -10.42
N LEU A 34 -4.41 43.88 -9.35
CA LEU A 34 -4.49 42.51 -8.87
C LEU A 34 -5.41 42.43 -7.64
N PRO A 35 -6.21 41.37 -7.48
CA PRO A 35 -6.96 41.17 -6.25
C PRO A 35 -5.99 40.93 -5.08
N LEU A 36 -6.21 41.61 -3.95
CA LEU A 36 -5.39 41.45 -2.74
C LEU A 36 -5.46 40.03 -2.17
N TYR A 37 -6.65 39.43 -2.24
CA TYR A 37 -6.89 38.07 -1.76
C TYR A 37 -7.29 37.17 -2.90
N VAL A 38 -6.81 35.93 -2.86
CA VAL A 38 -7.26 34.85 -3.73
C VAL A 38 -7.88 33.75 -2.87
N GLU A 39 -8.92 33.13 -3.41
CA GLU A 39 -9.41 31.86 -2.87
C GLU A 39 -8.39 30.79 -3.22
N THR A 40 -7.72 30.26 -2.20
CA THR A 40 -7.01 29.00 -2.36
C THR A 40 -8.07 27.92 -2.50
N ALA A 41 -8.25 27.42 -3.72
CA ALA A 41 -8.88 26.13 -3.92
C ALA A 41 -8.09 25.08 -3.13
N GLU A 42 -8.78 24.21 -2.39
CA GLU A 42 -8.11 23.04 -1.83
C GLU A 42 -7.41 22.27 -2.96
N PRO A 43 -6.21 21.71 -2.72
CA PRO A 43 -5.50 20.97 -3.73
C PRO A 43 -6.40 19.83 -4.25
N ALA A 44 -6.66 19.82 -5.56
CA ALA A 44 -7.59 18.89 -6.22
C ALA A 44 -7.03 17.45 -6.34
N GLY A 45 -6.30 16.97 -5.34
CA GLY A 45 -5.65 15.66 -5.31
C GLY A 45 -6.08 14.81 -4.12
N PRO A 46 -5.87 13.49 -4.16
CA PRO A 46 -6.11 12.63 -3.01
C PRO A 46 -5.26 13.11 -1.83
N SER A 47 -5.88 13.20 -0.66
CA SER A 47 -5.16 13.59 0.55
C SER A 47 -4.10 12.55 0.90
N ALA A 48 -3.11 12.94 1.71
CA ALA A 48 -2.14 11.98 2.24
C ALA A 48 -2.83 10.81 2.98
N ALA A 49 -3.97 11.09 3.64
CA ALA A 49 -4.77 10.08 4.31
C ALA A 49 -5.43 9.11 3.31
N ASP A 50 -5.92 9.61 2.17
CA ASP A 50 -6.50 8.78 1.11
C ASP A 50 -5.46 7.84 0.48
N LEU A 51 -4.26 8.36 0.22
CA LEU A 51 -3.15 7.58 -0.31
C LEU A 51 -2.70 6.50 0.69
N ALA A 52 -2.58 6.85 1.97
CA ALA A 52 -2.24 5.89 3.02
C ALA A 52 -3.31 4.80 3.18
N ALA A 53 -4.60 5.17 3.14
CA ALA A 53 -5.70 4.22 3.21
C ALA A 53 -5.75 3.30 1.97
N GLN A 54 -5.42 3.82 0.79
CA GLN A 54 -5.29 3.02 -0.43
C GLN A 54 -4.15 2.01 -0.32
N ALA A 55 -2.98 2.45 0.15
CA ALA A 55 -1.82 1.58 0.37
C ALA A 55 -2.15 0.44 1.38
N LEU A 56 -2.88 0.76 2.45
CA LEU A 56 -3.34 -0.24 3.42
C LEU A 56 -4.25 -1.29 2.77
N ARG A 57 -5.26 -0.86 2.00
CA ARG A 57 -6.16 -1.79 1.30
C ARG A 57 -5.41 -2.72 0.35
N GLN A 58 -4.41 -2.20 -0.37
CA GLN A 58 -3.56 -2.99 -1.25
C GLN A 58 -2.72 -4.01 -0.47
N ALA A 59 -2.10 -3.60 0.64
CA ALA A 59 -1.30 -4.48 1.48
C ALA A 59 -2.15 -5.61 2.11
N GLU A 60 -3.35 -5.31 2.58
CA GLU A 60 -4.29 -6.32 3.11
C GLU A 60 -4.82 -7.25 2.02
N GLY A 61 -5.03 -6.74 0.81
CA GLY A 61 -5.32 -7.56 -0.37
C GLY A 61 -4.20 -8.57 -0.65
N ALA A 62 -2.95 -8.10 -0.70
CA ALA A 62 -1.78 -8.95 -0.91
C ALA A 62 -1.63 -10.00 0.20
N LEU A 63 -1.84 -9.61 1.47
CA LEU A 63 -1.77 -10.51 2.61
C LEU A 63 -2.78 -11.66 2.48
N ARG A 64 -4.05 -11.37 2.13
CA ARG A 64 -5.07 -12.40 1.88
C ARG A 64 -4.68 -13.37 0.76
N CYS A 65 -4.16 -12.85 -0.35
CA CYS A 65 -3.68 -13.69 -1.46
C CYS A 65 -2.57 -14.64 -1.01
N VAL A 66 -1.61 -14.17 -0.21
CA VAL A 66 -0.51 -14.99 0.30
C VAL A 66 -0.99 -15.99 1.35
N GLN A 67 -1.95 -15.63 2.21
CA GLN A 67 -2.60 -16.55 3.15
C GLN A 67 -3.32 -17.69 2.42
N ASN A 68 -4.00 -17.40 1.31
CA ASN A 68 -4.61 -18.44 0.47
C ASN A 68 -3.54 -19.37 -0.12
N ALA A 69 -2.45 -18.81 -0.65
CA ALA A 69 -1.33 -19.61 -1.14
C ALA A 69 -0.70 -20.48 -0.03
N TRP A 70 -0.69 -20.00 1.21
CA TRP A 70 -0.20 -20.73 2.37
C TRP A 70 -1.09 -21.92 2.69
N ASN A 71 -2.41 -21.73 2.68
CA ASN A 71 -3.38 -22.81 2.88
C ASN A 71 -3.26 -23.90 1.81
N VAL A 72 -3.09 -23.51 0.54
CA VAL A 72 -2.84 -24.44 -0.57
C VAL A 72 -1.53 -25.19 -0.37
N ALA A 73 -0.43 -24.50 -0.03
CA ALA A 73 0.86 -25.14 0.20
C ALA A 73 0.84 -26.14 1.39
N ARG A 74 0.04 -25.85 2.43
CA ARG A 74 -0.21 -26.80 3.53
C ARG A 74 -1.01 -28.01 3.08
N ALA A 75 -2.04 -27.80 2.26
CA ALA A 75 -2.82 -28.89 1.68
C ALA A 75 -1.95 -29.80 0.80
N ASP A 76 -1.07 -29.23 -0.03
CA ASP A 76 -0.10 -29.95 -0.84
C ASP A 76 0.83 -30.83 0.01
N LEU A 77 1.32 -30.32 1.15
CA LEU A 77 2.13 -31.13 2.07
C LEU A 77 1.31 -32.27 2.70
N GLY A 78 0.06 -31.98 3.09
CA GLY A 78 -0.87 -33.00 3.57
C GLY A 78 -1.11 -34.11 2.54
N GLU A 79 -1.27 -33.73 1.27
CA GLU A 79 -1.37 -34.66 0.15
C GLU A 79 -0.07 -35.44 -0.09
N ALA A 80 1.09 -34.78 -0.07
CA ALA A 80 2.39 -35.43 -0.19
C ALA A 80 2.64 -36.46 0.92
N ASN A 81 2.11 -36.21 2.13
CA ASN A 81 2.21 -37.12 3.27
C ASN A 81 1.25 -38.33 3.17
N ARG A 82 0.32 -38.35 2.21
CA ARG A 82 -0.53 -39.54 2.01
C ARG A 82 0.32 -40.71 1.52
N ARG A 83 0.13 -41.86 2.17
CA ARG A 83 0.83 -43.12 1.85
C ARG A 83 0.32 -43.81 0.59
N HIS A 84 -0.84 -43.42 0.09
CA HIS A 84 -1.49 -44.06 -1.05
C HIS A 84 -1.76 -43.05 -2.16
N GLU A 85 -1.68 -43.51 -3.40
CA GLU A 85 -2.13 -42.79 -4.57
C GLU A 85 -3.65 -42.67 -4.58
N PRO A 86 -4.20 -41.56 -5.10
CA PRO A 86 -5.63 -41.47 -5.36
C PRO A 86 -6.06 -42.61 -6.30
N PRO A 87 -7.25 -43.19 -6.09
CA PRO A 87 -7.76 -44.21 -7.00
C PRO A 87 -7.99 -43.63 -8.40
N LEU A 88 -7.57 -44.35 -9.44
CA LEU A 88 -7.69 -43.92 -10.84
C LEU A 88 -9.15 -43.82 -11.32
N PHE A 89 -10.04 -44.61 -10.75
CA PHE A 89 -11.47 -44.61 -11.03
C PHE A 89 -12.27 -44.95 -9.77
N ARG A 90 -13.55 -44.55 -9.77
CA ARG A 90 -14.46 -44.76 -8.63
C ARG A 90 -14.59 -46.26 -8.34
N GLY A 91 -14.27 -46.67 -7.12
CA GLY A 91 -14.31 -48.07 -6.66
C GLY A 91 -12.97 -48.81 -6.71
N ALA A 92 -11.91 -48.23 -7.29
CA ALA A 92 -10.57 -48.82 -7.22
C ALA A 92 -9.98 -48.73 -5.81
N LYS A 93 -9.19 -49.74 -5.41
CA LYS A 93 -8.41 -49.69 -4.16
C LYS A 93 -7.24 -48.71 -4.32
N PRO A 94 -6.96 -47.85 -3.32
CA PRO A 94 -5.77 -46.99 -3.33
C PRO A 94 -4.51 -47.84 -3.37
N GLN A 95 -3.55 -47.47 -4.23
CA GLN A 95 -2.25 -48.16 -4.28
C GLN A 95 -1.23 -47.47 -3.39
N PRO A 96 -0.35 -48.19 -2.68
CA PRO A 96 0.70 -47.57 -1.87
C PRO A 96 1.70 -46.82 -2.77
N ARG A 97 2.10 -45.62 -2.34
CA ARG A 97 3.15 -44.84 -3.01
C ARG A 97 4.53 -45.41 -2.67
N SER A 98 5.46 -45.37 -3.62
CA SER A 98 6.86 -45.67 -3.33
C SER A 98 7.45 -44.62 -2.36
N ILE A 99 8.40 -45.05 -1.53
CA ILE A 99 9.08 -44.16 -0.56
C ILE A 99 9.77 -43.00 -1.27
N GLU A 100 10.37 -43.25 -2.44
CA GLU A 100 11.04 -42.24 -3.25
C GLU A 100 10.06 -41.16 -3.76
N THR A 101 8.89 -41.58 -4.24
CA THR A 101 7.83 -40.66 -4.68
C THR A 101 7.34 -39.80 -3.52
N VAL A 102 7.11 -40.38 -2.34
CA VAL A 102 6.70 -39.64 -1.14
C VAL A 102 7.76 -38.59 -0.77
N ARG A 103 9.04 -38.98 -0.71
CA ARG A 103 10.14 -38.06 -0.39
C ARG A 103 10.23 -36.91 -1.39
N ARG A 104 10.09 -37.19 -2.69
CA ARG A 104 10.12 -36.17 -3.75
C ARG A 104 8.96 -35.18 -3.61
N LEU A 105 7.75 -35.67 -3.39
CA LEU A 105 6.56 -34.83 -3.20
C LEU A 105 6.67 -33.98 -1.93
N GLN A 106 7.17 -34.56 -0.82
CA GLN A 106 7.43 -33.83 0.41
C GLN A 106 8.47 -32.72 0.22
N ALA A 107 9.57 -33.01 -0.47
CA ALA A 107 10.61 -32.02 -0.76
C ALA A 107 10.05 -30.85 -1.60
N GLN A 108 9.23 -31.16 -2.62
CA GLN A 108 8.59 -30.14 -3.46
C GLN A 108 7.59 -29.30 -2.66
N ALA A 109 6.75 -29.93 -1.85
CA ALA A 109 5.79 -29.25 -0.98
C ALA A 109 6.50 -28.35 0.05
N MET A 110 7.59 -28.84 0.65
CA MET A 110 8.38 -28.07 1.62
C MET A 110 9.04 -26.85 0.97
N ARG A 111 9.56 -26.98 -0.26
CA ARG A 111 10.08 -25.83 -1.03
C ARG A 111 8.99 -24.77 -1.24
N ARG A 112 7.78 -25.18 -1.64
CA ARG A 112 6.64 -24.27 -1.80
C ARG A 112 6.28 -23.58 -0.49
N ILE A 113 6.18 -24.32 0.61
CA ILE A 113 5.92 -23.78 1.95
C ILE A 113 6.95 -22.73 2.34
N ASN A 114 8.25 -22.98 2.11
CA ASN A 114 9.30 -22.04 2.47
C ASN A 114 9.21 -20.74 1.66
N VAL A 115 8.92 -20.82 0.36
CA VAL A 115 8.70 -19.64 -0.49
C VAL A 115 7.49 -18.84 -0.01
N VAL A 116 6.37 -19.51 0.25
CA VAL A 116 5.14 -18.83 0.69
C VAL A 116 5.30 -18.24 2.09
N ARG A 117 6.01 -18.91 3.00
CA ARG A 117 6.32 -18.39 4.34
C ARG A 117 7.10 -17.08 4.29
N ALA A 118 8.11 -17.00 3.43
CA ALA A 118 8.90 -15.79 3.25
C ALA A 118 8.02 -14.64 2.72
N ARG A 119 7.16 -14.93 1.74
CA ARG A 119 6.19 -13.95 1.21
C ARG A 119 5.16 -13.51 2.26
N LEU A 120 4.70 -14.42 3.11
CA LEU A 120 3.73 -14.11 4.17
C LEU A 120 4.31 -13.10 5.15
N ARG A 121 5.53 -13.34 5.64
CA ARG A 121 6.24 -12.41 6.53
C ARG A 121 6.51 -11.05 5.87
N ALA A 122 6.75 -11.02 4.57
CA ALA A 122 6.91 -9.76 3.84
C ALA A 122 5.58 -9.00 3.74
N ALA A 123 4.48 -9.70 3.44
CA ALA A 123 3.15 -9.11 3.35
C ALA A 123 2.63 -8.62 4.72
N GLU A 124 2.89 -9.36 5.80
CA GLU A 124 2.56 -8.96 7.17
C GLU A 124 3.26 -7.65 7.54
N ARG A 125 4.58 -7.56 7.31
CA ARG A 125 5.35 -6.33 7.55
C ARG A 125 4.86 -5.15 6.70
N ALA A 126 4.52 -5.40 5.44
CA ALA A 126 3.99 -4.36 4.55
C ALA A 126 2.63 -3.83 5.04
N ALA A 127 1.74 -4.72 5.49
CA ALA A 127 0.44 -4.33 6.04
C ALA A 127 0.60 -3.55 7.35
N GLU A 128 1.51 -3.96 8.23
CA GLU A 128 1.81 -3.26 9.48
C GLU A 128 2.40 -1.86 9.23
N ALA A 129 3.35 -1.74 8.29
CA ALA A 129 3.92 -0.45 7.89
C ALA A 129 2.85 0.48 7.29
N ALA A 130 1.94 -0.05 6.47
CA ALA A 130 0.84 0.74 5.90
C ALA A 130 -0.16 1.22 6.98
N ARG A 131 -0.44 0.39 8.00
CA ARG A 131 -1.26 0.79 9.16
C ARG A 131 -0.59 1.89 9.97
N ALA A 132 0.71 1.76 10.24
CA ALA A 132 1.47 2.78 10.95
C ALA A 132 1.50 4.11 10.19
N ALA A 133 1.69 4.08 8.87
CA ALA A 133 1.65 5.27 8.03
C ALA A 133 0.28 5.96 8.07
N LEU A 134 -0.81 5.21 8.02
CA LEU A 134 -2.17 5.77 8.12
C LEU A 134 -2.41 6.45 9.48
N LEU A 135 -1.97 5.81 10.58
CA LEU A 135 -2.08 6.38 11.92
C LEU A 135 -1.27 7.67 12.06
N ALA A 136 -0.07 7.73 11.48
CA ALA A 136 0.80 8.90 11.52
C ALA A 136 0.26 10.10 10.73
N VAL A 137 -0.58 9.86 9.70
CA VAL A 137 -1.25 10.91 8.94
C VAL A 137 -2.55 11.36 9.61
N ALA A 138 -3.14 10.50 10.44
CA ALA A 138 -4.37 10.80 11.19
C ALA A 138 -4.12 11.50 12.53
N SER A 139 -2.87 11.55 13.00
CA SER A 139 -2.41 12.24 14.21
C SER A 139 -1.94 13.66 13.91
#